data_AF-D7ND11-F1
#
_entry.id   AF-D7ND11-F1
#
_cell.length_a   1.000
_cell.length_b   1.000
_cell.length_c   1.000
_cell.angle_alpha   90.00
_cell.angle_beta   90.00
_cell.angle_gamma   90.00
#
_symmetry.space_group_name_H-M   'P 1'
#
loop_
_entity.id
_entity.type
_entity.pdbx_description
1 polymer ?
#
loop_
_entity_poly.entity_id
_entity_poly.type
_entity_poly.pdbx_seq_one_letter_code
_entity_poly.pdbx_strand_id
1 'polypeptide(L)' 'MVTSDIIRLANAGAGMRIDCSNKLVSDLVRIAVAAKNGHGLIFLENTNRLLVSDKIRIANAGEGHIIFNDII' A
#
# COMPACT_ATOMS: atom_id res chain seq x y z
N MET A 1 -11.30 -2.83 -7.31
CA MET A 1 -11.53 -1.50 -6.70
C MET A 1 -10.59 -0.49 -7.34
N VAL A 2 -11.11 0.67 -7.75
CA VAL A 2 -10.28 1.74 -8.32
C VAL A 2 -9.41 2.38 -7.23
N THR A 3 -8.24 2.90 -7.59
CA THR A 3 -7.26 3.45 -6.64
C THR A 3 -7.85 4.56 -5.77
N SER A 4 -8.75 5.40 -6.31
CA SER A 4 -9.41 6.47 -5.57
C SER A 4 -10.23 5.97 -4.38
N ASP A 5 -10.95 4.85 -4.54
CA ASP A 5 -11.78 4.29 -3.46
C ASP A 5 -10.90 3.67 -2.37
N ILE A 6 -9.81 3.02 -2.77
CA ILE A 6 -8.80 2.49 -1.83
C ILE A 6 -8.26 3.62 -0.97
N ILE A 7 -7.87 4.75 -1.58
CA ILE A 7 -7.33 5.91 -0.85
C ILE A 7 -8.37 6.47 0.12
N ARG A 8 -9.64 6.57 -0.28
CA ARG A 8 -10.72 7.06 0.60
C ARG A 8 -10.93 6.15 1.80
N LEU A 9 -10.96 4.83 1.58
CA LEU A 9 -11.09 3.83 2.65
C LEU A 9 -9.88 3.84 3.60
N ALA A 10 -8.67 3.91 3.04
CA ALA A 10 -7.44 3.98 3.83
C ALA A 10 -7.40 5.22 4.73
N ASN A 11 -7.78 6.40 4.22
CA ASN A 11 -7.88 7.62 5.03
C ASN A 11 -8.98 7.55 6.10
N ALA A 12 -10.03 6.75 5.89
CA ALA A 12 -11.05 6.48 6.90
C ALA A 12 -10.59 5.47 7.99
N GLY A 13 -9.36 4.93 7.86
CA GLY A 13 -8.76 3.98 8.80
C GLY A 13 -9.08 2.52 8.54
N ALA A 14 -9.59 2.18 7.36
CA ALA A 14 -9.83 0.79 6.99
C ALA A 14 -8.51 0.03 6.81
N GLY A 15 -8.43 -1.16 7.42
CA GLY A 15 -7.41 -2.15 7.08
C GLY A 15 -7.80 -2.93 5.82
N MET A 16 -6.84 -3.20 4.93
CA MET A 16 -7.13 -3.83 3.63
C MET A 16 -5.98 -4.72 3.13
N ARG A 17 -6.33 -5.74 2.33
CA ARG A 17 -5.36 -6.47 1.49
C ARG A 17 -5.45 -5.95 0.06
N ILE A 18 -4.31 -5.69 -0.56
CA ILE A 18 -4.23 -5.12 -1.91
C ILE A 18 -3.27 -5.95 -2.75
N ASP A 19 -3.80 -6.48 -3.85
CA ASP A 19 -3.00 -7.06 -4.92
C ASP A 19 -2.26 -5.95 -5.70
N CYS A 20 -0.93 -6.03 -5.69
CA CYS A 20 -0.05 -5.06 -6.35
C CYS A 20 0.24 -5.40 -7.82
N SER A 21 -0.17 -6.56 -8.31
CA SER A 21 0.23 -7.11 -9.63
C SER A 21 -0.01 -6.17 -10.81
N ASN A 22 -1.05 -5.33 -10.72
CA ASN A 22 -1.52 -4.41 -11.75
C ASN A 22 -1.62 -2.96 -11.26
N LYS A 23 -0.87 -2.57 -10.22
CA LYS A 23 -0.88 -1.20 -9.68
C LYS A 23 0.44 -0.50 -9.97
N LEU A 24 0.34 0.80 -10.30
CA LEU A 24 1.51 1.65 -10.44
C LEU A 24 2.13 1.91 -9.08
N VAL A 25 3.46 2.01 -9.03
CA VAL A 25 4.20 2.34 -7.80
C VAL A 25 3.73 3.69 -7.22
N SER A 26 3.45 4.68 -8.08
CA SER A 26 2.90 5.97 -7.66
C SER A 26 1.56 5.86 -6.93
N ASP A 27 0.70 4.94 -7.37
CA ASP A 27 -0.58 4.68 -6.71
C ASP A 27 -0.38 3.99 -5.36
N LEU A 28 0.53 3.03 -5.29
CA LEU A 28 0.87 2.34 -4.04
C LEU A 28 1.46 3.30 -2.99
N VAL A 29 2.31 4.25 -3.41
CA VAL A 29 2.82 5.32 -2.54
C VAL A 29 1.68 6.18 -2.01
N ARG A 30 0.73 6.58 -2.86
CA ARG A 30 -0.44 7.38 -2.42
C ARG A 30 -1.35 6.61 -1.46
N ILE A 31 -1.55 5.33 -1.71
CA ILE A 31 -2.29 4.43 -0.81
C ILE A 31 -1.56 4.32 0.53
N ALA A 32 -0.24 4.21 0.54
CA ALA A 32 0.56 4.13 1.76
C ALA A 32 0.47 5.39 2.61
N VAL A 33 0.54 6.58 2.00
CA VAL A 33 0.29 7.85 2.71
C VAL A 33 -1.11 7.87 3.33
N ALA A 34 -2.12 7.39 2.60
CA ALA A 34 -3.48 7.33 3.10
C ALA A 34 -3.64 6.36 4.28
N ALA A 35 -2.95 5.22 4.24
CA ALA A 35 -2.91 4.25 5.34
C ALA A 35 -2.35 4.88 6.63
N LYS A 36 -1.23 5.59 6.51
CA LYS A 36 -0.63 6.35 7.62
C LYS A 36 -1.59 7.38 8.18
N ASN A 37 -2.24 8.18 7.32
CA ASN A 37 -3.15 9.23 7.75
C ASN A 37 -4.39 8.69 8.46
N GLY A 38 -4.95 7.58 7.97
CA GLY A 38 -6.11 6.95 8.59
C GLY A 38 -5.76 5.99 9.73
N HIS A 39 -4.47 5.76 10.01
CA HIS A 39 -3.98 4.74 10.95
C HIS A 39 -4.43 3.31 10.61
N GLY A 40 -4.77 3.04 9.35
CA GLY A 40 -5.19 1.72 8.86
C GLY A 40 -4.01 0.85 8.44
N LEU A 41 -4.09 -0.46 8.67
CA LEU A 41 -3.06 -1.41 8.24
C LEU A 41 -3.34 -1.94 6.83
N ILE A 42 -2.42 -1.73 5.89
CA ILE A 42 -2.52 -2.23 4.52
C ILE A 42 -1.49 -3.33 4.29
N PHE A 43 -2.00 -4.49 3.86
CA PHE A 43 -1.21 -5.63 3.43
C PHE A 43 -1.08 -5.58 1.90
N LEU A 44 0.15 -5.38 1.42
CA LEU A 44 0.49 -5.41 0.01
C LEU A 44 0.90 -6.83 -0.37
N GLU A 45 0.14 -7.43 -1.27
CA GLU A 45 0.34 -8.80 -1.77
C GLU A 45 0.83 -8.77 -3.22
N ASN A 46 1.50 -9.85 -3.64
CA ASN A 46 2.08 -10.01 -4.98
C ASN A 46 3.05 -8.88 -5.35
N THR A 47 3.93 -8.49 -4.43
CA THR A 47 4.90 -7.40 -4.63
C THR A 47 6.19 -7.86 -5.30
N ASN A 48 6.19 -9.06 -5.89
CA ASN A 48 7.30 -9.67 -6.63
C ASN A 48 7.84 -8.82 -7.78
N ARG A 49 6.98 -7.98 -8.38
CA ARG A 49 7.36 -7.07 -9.48
C ARG A 49 7.97 -5.76 -9.00
N LEU A 50 7.88 -5.44 -7.71
CA LEU A 50 8.43 -4.21 -7.16
C LEU A 50 9.91 -4.40 -6.87
N LEU A 51 10.73 -3.47 -7.37
CA LEU A 51 12.12 -3.38 -6.97
C LEU A 51 12.21 -3.02 -5.49
N VAL A 52 13.33 -3.40 -4.85
CA VAL A 52 13.57 -3.04 -3.44
C VAL A 52 13.51 -1.52 -3.24
N SER A 53 13.99 -0.73 -4.20
CA SER A 53 13.87 0.74 -4.19
C SER A 53 12.43 1.22 -4.16
N ASP A 54 11.52 0.57 -4.89
CA ASP A 54 10.10 0.90 -4.86
C ASP A 54 9.45 0.49 -3.53
N LYS A 55 9.82 -0.68 -2.99
CA LYS A 55 9.37 -1.12 -1.66
C LYS A 55 9.82 -0.14 -0.58
N ILE A 56 11.05 0.38 -0.63
CA ILE A 56 11.56 1.42 0.29
C ILE A 56 10.74 2.71 0.16
N ARG A 57 10.43 3.15 -1.07
CA ARG A 57 9.61 4.37 -1.29
C ARG A 57 8.21 4.23 -0.70
N ILE A 58 7.59 3.07 -0.88
CA ILE A 58 6.27 2.75 -0.33
C ILE A 58 6.34 2.66 1.21
N ALA A 59 7.35 1.99 1.74
CA ALA A 59 7.58 1.87 3.19
C ALA A 59 7.80 3.24 3.84
N ASN A 60 8.59 4.13 3.23
CA ASN A 60 8.79 5.49 3.73
C ASN A 60 7.50 6.32 3.71
N ALA A 61 6.59 6.04 2.77
CA ALA A 61 5.34 6.78 2.63
C ALA A 61 4.28 6.35 3.66
N GLY A 62 4.17 5.05 3.95
CA GLY A 62 3.18 4.51 4.89
C GLY A 62 3.72 4.13 6.27
N GLU A 63 5.04 4.10 6.44
CA GLU A 63 5.74 3.73 7.67
C GLU A 63 5.23 2.38 8.21
N GLY A 64 4.95 2.27 9.51
CA GLY A 64 4.44 1.04 10.15
C GLY A 64 3.04 0.61 9.72
N HIS A 65 2.40 1.29 8.77
CA HIS A 65 1.05 1.00 8.29
C HIS A 65 1.03 0.12 7.04
N ILE A 66 2.20 -0.23 6.50
CA ILE A 66 2.35 -1.11 5.32
C ILE A 66 3.03 -2.41 5.71
N ILE A 67 2.43 -3.53 5.29
CA ILE A 67 3.00 -4.87 5.42
C ILE A 67 3.15 -5.47 4.04
N PHE A 68 4.38 -5.81 3.64
CA PHE A 68 4.63 -6.60 2.44
C PHE A 68 4.36 -8.07 2.76
N ASN A 69 3.23 -8.59 2.30
CA ASN A 69 2.72 -9.92 2.62
C ASN A 69 2.96 -10.90 1.47
N ASP A 70 4.19 -10.94 0.96
CA ASP A 70 4.59 -11.95 -0.02
C ASP A 70 5.06 -13.21 0.72
N ILE A 71 4.60 -14.37 0.28
CA ILE A 71 5.16 -15.66 0.71
C ILE A 71 6.48 -15.82 -0.04
N ILE A 72 7.59 -15.81 0.71
CA ILE A 72 8.97 -15.95 0.19
C ILE A 72 9.35 -17.42 0.15
#